data_AF-A0AAP5AMT8-F1
#
_entry.id   AF-A0AAP5AMT8-F1
#
_cell.length_a   1.000
_cell.length_b   1.000
_cell.length_c   1.000
_cell.angle_alpha   90.00
_cell.angle_beta   90.00
_cell.angle_gamma   90.00
#
_symmetry.space_group_name_H-M   'P 1'
#
loop_
_entity.id
_entity.type
_entity.pdbx_description
1 polymer ?
#
loop_
_entity_poly.entity_id
_entity_poly.type
_entity_poly.pdbx_seq_one_letter_code
_entity_poly.pdbx_strand_id
1 'polypeptide(L)'
;MSALSTAKTVVLSVLCVVVALFVLGMVSGAGGWIAPWLGLGEGEVRLAWDLGWTILGGIAATAFAARYAPMWPYAHGGVVWVLIAAASVFAAWDLGSDYPFWFVVTLLVSLPVQAIGIWLGARYRTR
;
A
#
# COMPACT_ATOMS: atom_id res chain seq x y z
N MET A 1 -28.94 -6.00 -13.46
CA MET A 1 -28.54 -4.77 -12.73
C MET A 1 -29.00 -3.57 -13.54
N SER A 2 -29.60 -2.56 -12.91
CA SER A 2 -29.96 -1.31 -13.62
C SER A 2 -28.71 -0.49 -13.94
N ALA A 3 -28.76 0.36 -14.97
CA ALA A 3 -27.64 1.24 -15.34
C ALA A 3 -27.15 2.10 -14.13
N LEU A 4 -28.08 2.58 -13.30
CA LEU A 4 -27.77 3.33 -12.08
C LEU A 4 -26.98 2.49 -11.06
N SER A 5 -27.32 1.21 -10.89
CA SER A 5 -26.60 0.30 -9.98
C SER A 5 -25.18 -0.03 -10.46
N THR A 6 -24.99 -0.14 -11.77
CA THR A 6 -23.67 -0.34 -12.38
C THR A 6 -22.81 0.91 -12.21
N ALA A 7 -23.34 2.09 -12.54
CA ALA A 7 -22.63 3.36 -12.38
C ALA A 7 -22.17 3.59 -10.92
N LYS A 8 -23.05 3.34 -9.95
CA LYS A 8 -22.72 3.42 -8.52
C LYS A 8 -21.55 2.48 -8.16
N THR A 9 -21.58 1.25 -8.65
CA THR A 9 -20.53 0.24 -8.35
C THR A 9 -19.18 0.65 -8.92
N VAL A 10 -19.15 1.22 -10.13
CA VAL A 10 -17.93 1.73 -10.76
C VAL A 10 -17.37 2.90 -9.95
N VAL A 11 -18.20 3.90 -9.62
CA VAL A 11 -17.77 5.07 -8.83
C VAL A 11 -17.21 4.64 -7.47
N LEU A 12 -17.90 3.74 -6.76
CA LEU A 12 -17.42 3.23 -5.48
C LEU A 12 -16.14 2.40 -5.62
N SER A 13 -15.93 1.71 -6.74
CA SER A 13 -14.71 0.95 -7.00
C SER A 13 -13.52 1.87 -7.17
N VAL A 14 -13.68 2.93 -7.97
CA VAL A 14 -12.65 3.96 -8.15
C VAL A 14 -12.35 4.64 -6.81
N LEU A 15 -13.39 5.06 -6.08
CA LEU A 15 -13.23 5.69 -4.78
C LEU A 15 -12.50 4.77 -3.78
N CYS A 16 -12.82 3.47 -3.77
CA CYS A 16 -12.16 2.48 -2.92
C CYS A 16 -10.65 2.41 -3.20
N VAL A 17 -10.24 2.40 -4.47
CA VAL A 17 -8.83 2.41 -4.86
C VAL A 17 -8.17 3.72 -4.45
N VAL A 18 -8.79 4.88 -4.71
CA VAL A 18 -8.25 6.19 -4.32
C VAL A 18 -8.02 6.29 -2.82
N VAL A 19 -9.01 5.87 -2.02
CA VAL A 19 -8.88 5.92 -0.56
C VAL A 19 -7.85 4.90 -0.06
N ALA A 20 -7.71 3.74 -0.69
CA ALA A 20 -6.66 2.79 -0.35
C ALA A 20 -5.24 3.38 -0.57
N LEU A 21 -5.03 4.11 -1.67
CA LEU A 21 -3.77 4.80 -1.93
C LEU A 21 -3.54 5.96 -0.95
N PHE A 22 -4.61 6.65 -0.54
CA PHE A 22 -4.53 7.64 0.54
C PHE A 22 -4.12 6.99 1.87
N VAL A 23 -4.70 5.83 2.22
CA VAL A 23 -4.31 5.04 3.40
C VAL A 23 -2.84 4.66 3.35
N LEU A 24 -2.33 4.24 2.18
CA LEU A 24 -0.90 3.99 1.99
C LEU A 24 -0.08 5.22 2.39
N GLY A 25 -0.38 6.38 1.78
CA GLY A 25 0.35 7.62 2.04
C GLY A 25 0.30 8.05 3.51
N MET A 26 -0.87 7.92 4.15
CA MET A 26 -1.04 8.25 5.57
C MET A 26 -0.22 7.35 6.48
N VAL A 27 -0.25 6.03 6.27
CA VAL A 27 0.48 5.07 7.10
C VAL A 27 1.99 5.21 6.86
N SER A 28 2.43 5.27 5.61
CA SER A 28 3.85 5.50 5.29
C SER A 28 4.34 6.84 5.87
N GLY A 29 3.54 7.90 5.73
CA GLY A 29 3.84 9.23 6.26
C GLY A 29 3.89 9.32 7.78
N ALA A 30 3.16 8.45 8.50
CA ALA A 30 3.23 8.37 9.95
C ALA A 30 4.64 8.01 10.44
N GLY A 31 5.39 7.18 9.71
CA GLY A 31 6.80 6.91 10.00
C GLY A 31 7.66 8.17 9.94
N GLY A 32 7.39 9.02 8.95
CA GLY A 32 7.96 10.35 8.81
C GLY A 32 7.76 11.21 10.06
N TRP A 33 6.53 11.27 10.53
CA TRP A 33 6.11 12.08 11.69
C TRP A 33 6.61 11.56 13.03
N ILE A 34 6.74 10.24 13.19
CA ILE A 34 7.15 9.60 14.46
C ILE A 34 8.67 9.65 14.67
N ALA A 35 9.46 9.55 13.60
CA ALA A 35 10.92 9.43 13.69
C ALA A 35 11.65 10.53 14.48
N PRO A 36 11.29 11.83 14.40
CA PRO A 36 11.93 12.86 15.22
C PRO A 36 11.75 12.60 16.73
N TRP A 37 10.60 12.04 17.13
CA TRP A 37 10.32 11.69 18.52
C TRP A 37 11.15 10.50 19.02
N LEU A 38 11.67 9.70 18.09
CA LEU A 38 12.59 8.58 18.36
C LEU A 38 14.07 8.99 18.23
N GLY A 39 14.36 10.27 17.96
CA GLY A 39 15.72 10.76 17.75
C GLY A 39 16.38 10.23 16.48
N LEU A 40 15.59 9.77 15.50
CA LEU A 40 16.11 9.26 14.24
C LEU A 40 16.50 10.45 13.33
N GLY A 41 17.81 10.69 13.22
CA GLY A 41 18.40 11.61 12.25
C GLY A 41 18.46 11.02 10.83
N GLU A 42 19.05 11.76 9.90
CA GLU A 42 19.30 11.25 8.55
C GLU A 42 20.31 10.09 8.57
N GLY A 43 20.12 9.09 7.71
CA GLY A 43 21.01 7.93 7.59
C GLY A 43 20.28 6.60 7.41
N GLU A 44 21.04 5.50 7.47
CA GLU A 44 20.53 4.16 7.17
C GLU A 44 19.42 3.68 8.11
N VAL A 45 19.48 4.05 9.39
CA VAL A 45 18.46 3.67 10.38
C VAL A 45 17.12 4.33 10.06
N ARG A 46 17.13 5.60 9.65
CA ARG A 46 15.94 6.32 9.20
C ARG A 46 15.39 5.74 7.91
N LEU A 47 16.26 5.37 6.99
CA LEU A 47 15.87 4.71 5.75
C LEU A 47 15.18 3.36 6.01
N ALA A 48 15.72 2.55 6.93
CA ALA A 48 15.12 1.27 7.33
C ALA A 48 13.78 1.47 8.04
N TRP A 49 13.67 2.50 8.87
CA TRP A 49 12.42 2.89 9.52
C TRP A 49 11.34 3.27 8.49
N ASP A 50 11.67 4.14 7.54
CA ASP A 50 10.74 4.58 6.50
C ASP A 50 10.32 3.42 5.57
N LEU A 51 11.23 2.50 5.29
CA LEU A 51 10.91 1.26 4.58
C LEU A 51 9.91 0.39 5.36
N GLY A 52 10.12 0.24 6.67
CA GLY A 52 9.19 -0.50 7.53
C GLY A 52 7.78 0.09 7.49
N TRP A 53 7.65 1.41 7.59
CA TRP A 53 6.36 2.10 7.47
C TRP A 53 5.75 2.00 6.07
N THR A 54 6.58 2.00 5.03
CA THR A 54 6.12 1.78 3.64
C THR A 54 5.52 0.38 3.47
N ILE A 55 6.14 -0.65 4.04
CA ILE A 55 5.62 -2.03 4.01
C ILE A 55 4.29 -2.11 4.78
N LEU A 56 4.22 -1.51 5.98
CA LEU A 56 2.97 -1.43 6.75
C LEU A 56 1.87 -0.67 5.99
N GLY A 57 2.23 0.40 5.29
CA GLY A 57 1.33 1.16 4.44
C GLY A 57 0.75 0.33 3.30
N GLY A 58 1.57 -0.49 2.64
CA GLY A 58 1.10 -1.40 1.61
C GLY A 58 0.17 -2.50 2.13
N ILE A 59 0.47 -3.07 3.29
CA ILE A 59 -0.43 -4.04 3.97
C ILE A 59 -1.77 -3.36 4.30
N ALA A 60 -1.73 -2.15 4.88
CA ALA A 60 -2.93 -1.41 5.25
C ALA A 60 -3.79 -1.03 4.04
N ALA A 61 -3.17 -0.58 2.95
CA ALA A 61 -3.85 -0.19 1.72
C ALA A 61 -4.54 -1.37 1.03
N THR A 62 -3.83 -2.50 0.87
CA THR A 62 -4.41 -3.70 0.28
C THR A 62 -5.52 -4.31 1.16
N ALA A 63 -5.36 -4.26 2.49
CA ALA A 63 -6.41 -4.66 3.43
C ALA A 63 -7.62 -3.74 3.36
N PHE A 64 -7.42 -2.43 3.29
CA PHE A 64 -8.50 -1.46 3.14
C PHE A 64 -9.30 -1.72 1.86
N ALA A 65 -8.59 -1.85 0.73
CA ALA A 65 -9.21 -2.12 -0.57
C ALA A 65 -10.04 -3.40 -0.54
N ALA A 66 -9.49 -4.50 -0.01
CA ALA A 66 -10.22 -5.76 0.07
C ALA A 66 -11.40 -5.71 1.05
N ARG A 67 -11.26 -5.02 2.18
CA ARG A 67 -12.32 -4.89 3.20
C ARG A 67 -13.51 -4.09 2.71
N TYR A 68 -13.26 -2.99 2.01
CA TYR A 68 -14.30 -2.02 1.62
C TYR A 68 -14.69 -2.07 0.14
N ALA A 69 -14.16 -3.02 -0.63
CA ALA A 69 -14.49 -3.19 -2.04
C ALA A 69 -16.01 -3.33 -2.25
N PRO A 70 -16.65 -2.56 -3.15
CA PRO A 70 -18.08 -2.70 -3.41
C PRO A 70 -18.44 -4.07 -4.01
N MET A 71 -17.49 -4.73 -4.68
CA MET A 71 -17.61 -6.08 -5.22
C MET A 71 -16.22 -6.74 -5.27
N TRP A 72 -16.16 -8.07 -5.25
CA TRP A 72 -14.94 -8.83 -5.58
C TRP A 72 -13.70 -8.40 -4.76
N PRO A 73 -13.69 -8.61 -3.43
CA PRO A 73 -12.69 -8.05 -2.51
C PRO A 73 -11.23 -8.34 -2.91
N TYR A 74 -10.95 -9.56 -3.35
CA TYR A 74 -9.61 -9.95 -3.79
C TYR A 74 -9.14 -9.19 -5.04
N ALA A 75 -10.07 -8.80 -5.93
CA ALA A 75 -9.73 -8.05 -7.14
C ALA A 75 -9.33 -6.61 -6.81
N HIS A 76 -10.07 -5.89 -5.96
CA HIS A 76 -9.69 -4.54 -5.52
C HIS A 76 -8.38 -4.53 -4.74
N GLY A 77 -8.18 -5.49 -3.84
CA GLY A 77 -6.91 -5.67 -3.15
C GLY A 77 -5.76 -5.95 -4.13
N GLY A 78 -6.00 -6.79 -5.13
CA GLY A 78 -5.03 -7.09 -6.19
C GLY A 78 -4.68 -5.89 -7.06
N VAL A 79 -5.66 -5.06 -7.44
CA VAL A 79 -5.42 -3.81 -8.20
C VAL A 79 -4.51 -2.87 -7.41
N VAL A 80 -4.80 -2.65 -6.13
CA VAL A 80 -3.96 -1.80 -5.27
C VAL A 80 -2.56 -2.40 -5.12
N TRP A 81 -2.45 -3.71 -4.93
CA TRP A 81 -1.16 -4.39 -4.88
C TRP A 81 -0.35 -4.22 -6.17
N VAL A 82 -0.97 -4.36 -7.35
CA VAL A 82 -0.30 -4.14 -8.64
C VAL A 82 0.21 -2.71 -8.76
N LEU A 83 -0.58 -1.72 -8.34
CA LEU A 83 -0.16 -0.31 -8.36
C LEU A 83 1.07 -0.08 -7.45
N ILE A 84 1.08 -0.67 -6.26
CA ILE A 84 2.21 -0.61 -5.33
C ILE A 84 3.45 -1.29 -5.92
N ALA A 85 3.28 -2.48 -6.49
CA ALA A 85 4.36 -3.23 -7.11
C ALA A 85 4.96 -2.48 -8.30
N ALA A 86 4.12 -1.91 -9.17
CA ALA A 86 4.54 -1.10 -10.30
C ALA A 86 5.31 0.14 -9.83
N ALA A 87 4.80 0.86 -8.82
CA ALA A 87 5.49 2.02 -8.26
C ALA A 87 6.83 1.64 -7.61
N SER A 88 6.91 0.49 -6.95
CA SER A 88 8.14 0.00 -6.30
C SER A 88 9.20 -0.44 -7.32
N VAL A 89 8.79 -1.11 -8.40
CA VAL A 89 9.67 -1.47 -9.52
C VAL A 89 10.14 -0.20 -10.24
N PHE A 90 9.24 0.76 -10.46
CA PHE A 90 9.61 2.04 -11.04
C PHE A 90 10.62 2.79 -10.17
N ALA A 91 10.39 2.89 -8.86
CA ALA A 91 11.33 3.51 -7.93
C ALA A 91 12.68 2.79 -7.90
N ALA A 92 12.70 1.46 -7.93
CA ALA A 92 13.93 0.67 -8.02
C ALA A 92 14.68 0.88 -9.34
N TRP A 93 13.97 1.14 -10.44
CA TRP A 93 14.58 1.40 -11.75
C TRP A 93 15.13 2.83 -11.84
N ASP A 94 14.32 3.82 -11.46
CA ASP A 94 14.59 5.24 -11.64
C ASP A 94 15.55 5.79 -10.59
N LEU A 95 15.39 5.34 -9.34
CA LEU A 95 16.11 5.86 -8.18
C LEU A 95 17.02 4.81 -7.54
N GLY A 96 17.08 3.59 -8.07
CA GLY A 96 17.80 2.48 -7.43
C GLY A 96 19.29 2.71 -7.24
N SER A 97 19.92 3.54 -8.09
CA SER A 97 21.32 3.93 -7.95
C SER A 97 21.57 4.89 -6.79
N ASP A 98 20.54 5.59 -6.33
CA ASP A 98 20.63 6.63 -5.30
C ASP A 98 20.43 6.05 -3.89
N TYR A 99 19.98 4.80 -3.79
CA TYR A 99 19.74 4.09 -2.53
C TYR A 99 20.69 2.91 -2.34
N PRO A 100 20.97 2.51 -1.09
CA PRO A 100 21.71 1.29 -0.79
C PRO A 100 21.05 0.05 -1.41
N PHE A 101 21.85 -0.88 -1.91
CA PHE A 101 21.37 -2.13 -2.52
C PHE A 101 20.40 -2.91 -1.61
N TRP A 102 20.69 -2.96 -0.31
CA TRP A 102 19.85 -3.66 0.66
C TRP A 102 18.43 -3.07 0.71
N PHE A 103 18.28 -1.76 0.54
CA PHE A 103 16.99 -1.07 0.57
C PHE A 103 16.16 -1.47 -0.64
N VAL A 104 16.74 -1.43 -1.83
CA VAL A 104 16.07 -1.80 -3.09
C VAL A 104 15.64 -3.27 -3.07
N VAL A 105 16.54 -4.17 -2.64
CA VAL A 105 16.20 -5.60 -2.52
C VAL A 105 15.08 -5.82 -1.52
N THR A 106 15.16 -5.18 -0.35
CA THR A 106 14.13 -5.35 0.70
C THR A 106 12.78 -4.80 0.24
N LEU A 107 12.76 -3.66 -0.46
CA LEU A 107 11.54 -3.10 -1.05
C LEU A 107 10.88 -4.12 -1.99
N LEU A 108 11.62 -4.68 -2.94
CA LEU A 108 11.08 -5.63 -3.91
C LEU A 108 10.65 -6.95 -3.27
N VAL A 109 11.45 -7.49 -2.36
CA VAL A 109 11.14 -8.73 -1.62
C VAL A 109 9.97 -8.55 -0.66
N SER A 110 9.67 -7.32 -0.24
CA SER A 110 8.50 -7.05 0.60
C SER A 110 7.17 -7.09 -0.15
N LEU A 111 7.16 -6.98 -1.48
CA LEU A 111 5.92 -6.90 -2.27
C LEU A 111 4.97 -8.10 -2.04
N PRO A 112 5.43 -9.37 -1.99
CA PRO A 112 4.59 -10.49 -1.62
C PRO A 112 4.02 -10.40 -0.20
N VAL A 113 4.79 -9.84 0.75
CA VAL A 113 4.34 -9.66 2.15
C VAL A 113 3.20 -8.64 2.22
N GLN A 114 3.29 -7.57 1.43
CA GLN A 114 2.25 -6.54 1.38
C GLN A 114 0.90 -7.11 0.88
N ALA A 115 0.91 -8.17 0.05
CA ALA A 115 -0.31 -8.84 -0.41
C ALA A 115 -1.09 -9.57 0.70
N ILE A 116 -0.48 -9.86 1.87
CA ILE A 116 -1.17 -10.44 3.03
C ILE A 116 -2.35 -9.56 3.47
N GLY A 117 -2.24 -8.24 3.27
CA GLY A 117 -3.33 -7.31 3.53
C GLY A 117 -4.61 -7.67 2.77
N ILE A 118 -4.53 -8.15 1.53
CA ILE A 118 -5.69 -8.59 0.73
C ILE A 118 -6.48 -9.67 1.48
N TRP A 119 -5.78 -10.69 1.98
CA TRP A 119 -6.40 -11.79 2.72
C TRP A 119 -7.01 -11.30 4.05
N LEU A 120 -6.28 -10.46 4.80
CA LEU A 120 -6.79 -9.89 6.05
C LEU A 120 -8.05 -9.06 5.82
N GLY A 121 -8.04 -8.17 4.82
CA GLY A 121 -9.16 -7.31 4.48
C GLY A 121 -10.39 -8.10 4.05
N ALA A 122 -10.20 -9.10 3.19
CA ALA A 122 -11.28 -9.98 2.75
C ALA A 122 -11.86 -10.81 3.90
N ARG A 123 -11.02 -11.32 4.81
CA ARG A 123 -11.43 -12.13 5.97
C ARG A 123 -12.27 -11.35 6.98
N TYR A 124 -11.95 -10.09 7.23
CA TYR A 124 -12.61 -9.25 8.25
C TYR A 124 -13.61 -8.25 7.66
N ARG A 125 -14.07 -8.49 6.43
CA ARG A 125 -15.12 -7.70 5.80
C ARG A 125 -16.45 -7.90 6.53
N THR A 126 -17.05 -6.80 6.97
CA THR A 126 -18.42 -6.80 7.50
C THR A 126 -19.40 -7.06 6.35
N ARG A 127 -20.27 -8.07 6.51
CA ARG A 127 -21.30 -8.42 5.52
C ARG A 127 -22.41 -7.38 5.49
#